data_AF-A0A4R1K2V5-F1
#
_entry.id   AF-A0A4R1K2V5-F1
#
_cell.length_a   1.000
_cell.length_b   1.000
_cell.length_c   1.000
_cell.angle_alpha   90.00
_cell.angle_beta   90.00
_cell.angle_gamma   90.00
#
_symmetry.space_group_name_H-M   'P 1'
#
loop_
_entity.id
_entity.type
_entity.pdbx_description
1 polymer ?
#
loop_
_entity_poly.entity_id
_entity_poly.type
_entity_poly.pdbx_seq_one_letter_code
_entity_poly.pdbx_strand_id
1 'polypeptide(L)' 'MEIRLKPEYLEEIKKKHTTYSLGKILSNHQAIRIFSGEANITLKSYYVLCKAMGWDFPEYFSVKDDAE' A
#
# COMPACT_ATOMS: atom_id res chain seq x y z
N MET A 1 -14.68 2.05 -11.88
CA MET A 1 -14.68 1.25 -10.65
C MET A 1 -13.38 1.53 -9.94
N GLU A 2 -13.44 2.04 -8.70
CA GLU A 2 -12.25 2.44 -7.94
C GLU A 2 -12.18 1.63 -6.65
N ILE A 3 -11.04 0.99 -6.39
CA ILE A 3 -10.80 0.24 -5.16
C ILE A 3 -9.97 1.14 -4.24
N ARG A 4 -10.53 1.48 -3.08
CA ARG A 4 -9.92 2.38 -2.10
C ARG A 4 -9.77 1.66 -0.76
N LEU A 5 -8.76 2.05 0.01
CA LEU A 5 -8.62 1.61 1.40
C LEU A 5 -9.69 2.26 2.26
N LYS A 6 -10.16 1.53 3.27
CA LYS A 6 -11.04 2.10 4.28
C LYS A 6 -10.26 3.09 5.16
N PRO A 7 -10.92 4.11 5.74
CA PRO A 7 -10.27 5.14 6.52
C PRO A 7 -9.39 4.62 7.67
N GLU A 8 -9.82 3.55 8.35
CA GLU A 8 -9.07 2.96 9.45
C GLU A 8 -7.67 2.46 9.04
N TYR A 9 -7.56 1.88 7.83
CA TYR A 9 -6.27 1.44 7.28
C TYR A 9 -5.40 2.62 6.84
N LEU A 10 -6.01 3.71 6.36
CA LEU A 10 -5.28 4.94 6.03
C LEU A 10 -4.67 5.57 7.28
N GLU A 11 -5.40 5.59 8.38
CA GLU A 11 -4.88 6.09 9.66
C GLU A 11 -3.77 5.21 10.23
N GLU A 12 -3.83 3.89 10.05
CA GLU A 12 -2.71 3.00 10.38
C GLU A 12 -1.45 3.32 9.57
N ILE A 13 -1.59 3.54 8.25
CA ILE A 13 -0.46 3.90 7.38
C ILE A 13 0.17 5.21 7.86
N LYS A 14 -0.65 6.23 8.16
CA LYS A 14 -0.17 7.55 8.64
C LYS A 14 0.56 7.46 9.98
N LYS A 15 0.24 6.47 10.83
CA LYS A 15 0.95 6.23 12.09
C LYS A 15 2.33 5.60 11.89
N LYS A 16 2.50 4.75 10.86
CA LYS A 16 3.77 4.03 10.61
C LYS A 16 4.68 4.73 9.61
N HIS A 17 4.11 5.46 8.66
CA HIS A 17 4.83 6.04 7.54
C HIS A 17 4.52 7.53 7.38
N THR A 18 5.51 8.29 6.94
CA THR A 18 5.33 9.58 6.27
C THR A 18 5.17 9.38 4.77
N THR A 19 4.62 10.37 4.07
CA THR A 19 4.57 10.39 2.59
C THR A 19 5.93 10.08 1.96
N TYR A 20 7.01 10.61 2.52
CA TYR A 20 8.37 10.35 2.06
C TYR A 20 8.78 8.88 2.25
N SER A 21 8.57 8.33 3.45
CA SER A 21 8.94 6.93 3.73
C SER A 21 8.12 5.92 2.92
N LEU A 22 6.82 6.16 2.74
CA LEU A 22 5.98 5.33 1.89
C LEU A 22 6.33 5.51 0.41
N GLY A 23 6.75 6.71 0.02
CA GLY A 23 7.21 7.04 -1.33
C GLY A 23 8.45 6.24 -1.76
N LYS A 24 9.31 5.84 -0.82
CA LYS A 24 10.45 4.95 -1.08
C LYS A 24 10.04 3.49 -1.37
N ILE A 25 8.89 3.08 -0.82
CA ILE A 25 8.40 1.70 -0.92
C ILE A 25 7.56 1.51 -2.18
N LEU A 26 6.72 2.49 -2.49
CA LEU A 26 5.82 2.48 -3.65
C LEU A 26 6.35 3.46 -4.71
N SER A 27 5.91 4.70 -4.62
CA SER A 27 6.41 5.87 -5.33
C SER A 27 5.86 7.11 -4.62
N ASN A 28 6.54 8.25 -4.72
CA ASN A 28 6.07 9.48 -4.06
C ASN A 28 4.65 9.88 -4.53
N HIS A 29 4.34 9.69 -5.81
CA HIS A 29 3.01 9.95 -6.36
C HIS A 29 1.93 9.03 -5.75
N GLN A 30 2.21 7.73 -5.61
CA GLN A 30 1.27 6.80 -4.96
C GLN A 30 1.10 7.12 -3.47
N ALA A 31 2.18 7.44 -2.77
CA ALA A 31 2.14 7.79 -1.36
C ALA A 31 1.25 9.02 -1.09
N ILE A 32 1.40 10.09 -1.89
CA ILE A 32 0.55 11.28 -1.80
C ILE A 32 -0.93 10.91 -1.98
N ARG A 33 -1.24 10.13 -3.02
CA ARG A 33 -2.62 9.71 -3.31
C ARG A 33 -3.22 8.81 -2.23
N ILE A 34 -2.41 7.95 -1.61
CA ILE A 34 -2.86 7.11 -0.50
C ILE A 34 -3.23 7.99 0.69
N PHE A 35 -2.39 8.97 1.01
CA PHE A 35 -2.63 9.87 2.14
C PHE A 35 -3.81 10.82 1.91
N SER A 36 -4.13 11.14 0.67
CA SER A 36 -5.33 11.91 0.30
C SER A 36 -6.62 11.07 0.28
N GLY A 37 -6.53 9.74 0.37
CA GLY A 37 -7.69 8.84 0.28
C GLY A 37 -8.25 8.66 -1.14
N GLU A 38 -7.52 9.13 -2.15
CA GLU A 38 -7.91 9.08 -3.57
C GLU A 38 -7.06 8.09 -4.39
N ALA A 39 -6.25 7.26 -3.72
CA ALA A 39 -5.47 6.25 -4.39
C ALA A 39 -6.37 5.12 -4.92
N ASN A 40 -6.34 4.96 -6.24
CA ASN A 40 -6.69 3.68 -6.85
C ASN A 40 -5.49 2.74 -6.69
N ILE A 41 -5.64 1.71 -5.88
CA ILE A 41 -4.55 0.80 -5.53
C ILE A 41 -4.58 -0.39 -6.47
N THR A 42 -3.45 -0.64 -7.16
CA THR A 42 -3.28 -1.86 -7.95
C THR A 42 -2.90 -3.02 -7.04
N LEU A 43 -3.16 -4.26 -7.48
CA LEU A 43 -2.83 -5.45 -6.69
C LEU A 43 -1.32 -5.53 -6.33
N LYS A 44 -0.44 -5.12 -7.26
CA LYS A 44 1.00 -5.02 -7.00
C LYS A 44 1.31 -4.02 -5.89
N SER A 45 0.75 -2.81 -5.94
CA SER A 45 0.95 -1.82 -4.88
C SER A 45 0.33 -2.25 -3.55
N TYR A 46 -0.78 -2.98 -3.58
CA TYR A 46 -1.42 -3.53 -2.39
C TYR A 46 -0.53 -4.58 -1.72
N TYR A 47 0.03 -5.51 -2.48
CA TYR A 47 0.98 -6.50 -1.94
C TYR A 47 2.18 -5.86 -1.24
N VAL A 48 2.82 -4.89 -1.91
CA VAL A 48 3.97 -4.17 -1.34
C VAL A 48 3.57 -3.40 -0.07
N LEU A 49 2.37 -2.80 -0.08
CA LEU A 49 1.83 -2.13 1.10
C LEU A 49 1.55 -3.10 2.25
N CYS A 50 0.98 -4.28 1.97
CA CYS A 50 0.79 -5.33 2.98
C CYS A 50 2.11 -5.72 3.64
N LYS A 51 3.17 -5.95 2.84
CA LYS A 51 4.51 -6.21 3.38
C LYS A 51 5.03 -5.07 4.26
N ALA A 52 4.89 -3.82 3.81
CA ALA A 52 5.34 -2.66 4.56
C ALA A 52 4.60 -2.47 5.89
N MET A 53 3.30 -2.79 5.89
CA MET A 53 2.44 -2.62 7.06
C MET A 53 2.44 -3.82 8.01
N GLY A 54 2.96 -4.98 7.56
CA GLY A 54 2.83 -6.26 8.25
C GLY A 54 1.41 -6.80 8.22
N TRP A 55 0.65 -6.50 7.16
CA TRP A 55 -0.69 -7.05 6.94
C TRP A 55 -0.61 -8.36 6.16
N ASP A 56 -1.59 -9.23 6.38
CA ASP A 56 -1.75 -10.44 5.58
C ASP A 56 -2.15 -10.08 4.15
N PHE A 57 -1.45 -10.66 3.18
CA PHE A 57 -1.87 -10.62 1.79
C PHE A 57 -2.79 -11.81 1.52
N PRO A 58 -3.89 -11.64 0.75
CA PRO A 58 -4.88 -12.70 0.62
C PRO A 58 -4.29 -14.00 0.03
N GLU A 59 -4.53 -15.13 0.70
CA GLU A 59 -3.90 -16.43 0.41
C GLU A 59 -4.27 -17.04 -0.96
N TYR A 60 -5.37 -16.58 -1.57
CA TYR A 60 -5.77 -17.01 -2.90
C TYR A 60 -4.89 -16.41 -4.03
N PHE A 61 -3.94 -15.54 -3.69
CA PHE A 61 -2.91 -15.07 -4.60
C PHE A 61 -1.57 -15.76 -4.32
N SER A 62 -0.97 -16.35 -5.35
CA SER A 62 0.42 -16.79 -5.31
C SER A 62 1.32 -15.62 -5.68
N VAL A 63 2.30 -15.30 -4.83
CA VAL A 63 3.30 -14.29 -5.14
C VAL A 63 4.64 -14.94 -5.41
N LYS A 64 5.17 -14.70 -6.61
CA LYS A 64 6.56 -14.99 -6.94
C LYS A 64 7.36 -13.75 -6.57
N ASP A 65 8.05 -13.80 -5.44
CA ASP A 65 9.10 -12.82 -5.16
C ASP A 65 10.27 -13.19 -6.08
N ASP A 66 10.47 -12.42 -7.15
CA ASP A 66 11.76 -12.37 -7.85
C ASP A 66 12.76 -11.67 -6.94
N ALA A 67 13.12 -12.31 -5.83
CA ALA A 67 14.25 -11.92 -5.00
C ALA A 67 15.49 -12.67 -5.53
N GLU A 68 16.09 -12.08 -6.57
CA GLU A 68 17.34 -12.46 -7.26
C GLU A 68 17.44 -13.88 -7.86
#